data_AF-A0A7Y6Q0V7-F1
#
_entry.id   AF-A0A7Y6Q0V7-F1
#
_cell.length_a   1.000
_cell.length_b   1.000
_cell.length_c   1.000
_cell.angle_alpha   90.00
_cell.angle_beta   90.00
_cell.angle_gamma   90.00
#
_symmetry.space_group_name_H-M   'P 1'
#
loop_
_entity.id
_entity.type
_entity.pdbx_description
1 polymer ?
#
loop_
_entity_poly.entity_id
_entity_poly.type
_entity_poly.pdbx_seq_one_letter_code
_entity_poly.pdbx_strand_id
1 'polypeptide(L)'
;MRSSPVRPRSQTKCSTLAVEFMAERSAMVRGHNHMTLPRAVPWLIHALPLAVALALTATAHADPAQGSRLVVRVAPELAIPAEEVRAVIAAELGVAIVKESADLGALDIHLNEANKLAIEYRRPNGDVLVRIVALPTHPADRLSVIAFVTGNLVRDQLDGLAFGAGEQTTGVVVAAPAEEPPPATVPVAAQPPAAPPAVPVVTPTTVTATSPTIAASAERTEPESVAPFAIGIVAPLSTQSLLGGTTVRAGIYAVAGTTKNIEGFSISGAADIATGRLHGAQVAGAVVVAQDSVGLQVGGAASIARDMRGIQLGGAATVARDFRGIQIGGAATVAQDTYALQLAGAGALARDMRGIQIAGAVSAARSTRGLQVGGGATLAERVDGLQLAGGAAIAGRIDGAQIASINIAGNVDGLQLGAINVGKHVKGLQVGAINVSDDIDGIPFGAISIVRHGRTDVDAWAETNGLAALALRHGSRRWHNIYAVGVTPDTGDRPMFGMGMGAHSRIAGGMALDLDGIAWRTQGFDDGIGLLTQARATVALSVGSFDVFAAAAYNVSIESEGDKAPVMTAFARRVDQPMSSNVDVTLWPSLSAGIRGHLGGPR
;
A
#
# COMPACT_ATOMS: atom_id res chain seq x y z
N MET A 1 42.20 57.51 20.00
CA MET A 1 41.94 57.23 18.56
C MET A 1 41.70 55.73 18.38
N ARG A 2 40.49 55.35 17.92
CA ARG A 2 40.07 54.09 17.24
C ARG A 2 40.35 52.73 17.93
N SER A 3 39.57 51.66 17.87
CA SER A 3 38.14 51.31 17.68
C SER A 3 38.10 49.79 17.86
N SER A 4 37.09 49.22 18.54
CA SER A 4 36.75 47.77 18.54
C SER A 4 36.28 47.30 17.13
N PRO A 5 35.81 46.05 16.85
CA PRO A 5 35.68 44.82 17.68
C PRO A 5 35.93 43.45 16.96
N VAL A 6 35.68 42.38 17.73
CA VAL A 6 35.48 40.92 17.51
C VAL A 6 34.70 40.47 16.24
N ARG A 7 35.14 39.34 15.62
CA ARG A 7 34.30 38.18 15.14
C ARG A 7 35.14 36.95 14.71
N PRO A 8 34.56 35.72 14.71
CA PRO A 8 35.23 34.43 14.47
C PRO A 8 35.08 33.89 13.03
N ARG A 9 36.01 33.02 12.61
CA ARG A 9 35.93 32.09 11.47
C ARG A 9 35.70 30.68 12.03
N SER A 10 35.02 29.70 11.45
CA SER A 10 34.08 29.53 10.33
C SER A 10 33.97 28.00 10.17
N GLN A 11 32.76 27.45 10.21
CA GLN A 11 32.44 26.04 9.94
C GLN A 11 33.00 25.59 8.58
N THR A 12 33.89 24.59 8.56
CA THR A 12 34.06 23.68 7.41
C THR A 12 34.89 22.48 7.87
N LYS A 13 34.22 21.40 8.30
CA LYS A 13 34.70 20.01 8.42
C LYS A 13 33.65 19.18 9.16
N CYS A 14 32.52 18.91 8.51
CA CYS A 14 31.54 17.93 9.00
C CYS A 14 30.69 17.31 7.88
N SER A 15 31.19 17.31 6.64
CA SER A 15 30.44 16.85 5.45
C SER A 15 31.16 15.75 4.65
N THR A 16 32.08 14.99 5.27
CA THR A 16 32.84 13.95 4.53
C THR A 16 33.09 12.68 5.35
N LEU A 17 32.20 12.33 6.28
CA LEU A 17 32.25 11.06 7.02
C LEU A 17 30.93 10.28 7.03
N ALA A 18 29.88 10.81 6.40
CA ALA A 18 28.56 10.16 6.29
C ALA A 18 28.36 9.38 4.98
N VAL A 19 29.34 9.40 4.06
CA VAL A 19 29.24 8.74 2.75
C VAL A 19 30.07 7.45 2.68
N GLU A 20 31.09 7.28 3.53
CA GLU A 20 31.94 6.07 3.51
C GLU A 20 31.44 4.91 4.40
N PHE A 21 30.43 5.13 5.25
CA PHE A 21 29.92 4.06 6.13
C PHE A 21 28.77 3.22 5.51
N MET A 22 28.36 3.52 4.27
CA MET A 22 27.27 2.82 3.57
C MET A 22 27.75 1.84 2.48
N ALA A 23 29.07 1.73 2.25
CA ALA A 23 29.64 0.91 1.17
C ALA A 23 30.03 -0.53 1.56
N GLU A 24 30.12 -0.89 2.85
CA GLU A 24 30.68 -2.20 3.25
C GLU A 24 29.65 -3.24 3.75
N ARG A 25 28.34 -3.00 3.64
CA ARG A 25 27.29 -3.99 4.01
C ARG A 25 26.81 -4.88 2.86
N SER A 26 27.69 -5.22 1.90
CA SER A 26 27.35 -6.11 0.76
C SER A 26 28.07 -7.47 0.76
N ALA A 27 28.71 -7.88 1.85
CA ALA A 27 29.28 -9.21 1.95
C ALA A 27 28.71 -9.96 3.16
N MET A 28 28.26 -11.20 2.90
CA MET A 28 28.04 -12.29 3.86
C MET A 28 26.59 -12.55 4.33
N VAL A 29 25.74 -13.10 3.44
CA VAL A 29 24.88 -14.28 3.73
C VAL A 29 24.62 -15.03 2.41
N ARG A 30 25.25 -16.19 2.25
CA ARG A 30 24.92 -17.22 1.23
C ARG A 30 24.38 -18.43 1.99
N GLY A 31 23.18 -18.90 1.63
CA GLY A 31 22.71 -20.23 2.04
C GLY A 31 21.19 -20.42 2.04
N HIS A 32 20.70 -21.14 1.03
CA HIS A 32 19.46 -21.95 0.97
C HIS A 32 18.12 -21.29 0.60
N ASN A 33 17.87 -21.30 -0.71
CA ASN A 33 16.65 -21.58 -1.48
C ASN A 33 15.28 -21.49 -0.81
N HIS A 34 14.52 -20.43 -1.12
CA HIS A 34 13.13 -20.48 -1.60
C HIS A 34 12.83 -19.18 -2.37
N MET A 35 12.10 -19.27 -3.48
CA MET A 35 11.86 -18.20 -4.48
C MET A 35 11.42 -16.86 -3.85
N THR A 36 12.29 -15.86 -3.96
CA THR A 36 12.07 -14.48 -3.49
C THR A 36 11.51 -13.59 -4.61
N LEU A 37 10.45 -12.84 -4.31
CA LEU A 37 9.98 -11.69 -5.09
C LEU A 37 11.13 -10.69 -5.38
N PRO A 38 11.08 -9.92 -6.49
CA PRO A 38 12.16 -9.05 -6.90
C PRO A 38 12.50 -7.96 -5.87
N ARG A 39 13.81 -7.81 -5.60
CA ARG A 39 14.47 -6.98 -4.58
C ARG A 39 14.35 -5.44 -4.73
N ALA A 40 13.37 -4.92 -5.47
CA ALA A 40 13.29 -3.49 -5.80
C ALA A 40 12.35 -2.64 -4.91
N VAL A 41 11.63 -3.24 -3.96
CA VAL A 41 10.58 -2.56 -3.16
C VAL A 41 11.05 -1.84 -1.86
N PRO A 42 12.22 -2.09 -1.22
CA PRO A 42 12.53 -1.47 0.08
C PRO A 42 12.84 0.05 0.05
N TRP A 43 13.24 0.61 -1.09
CA TRP A 43 13.72 2.01 -1.14
C TRP A 43 12.59 3.05 -1.07
N LEU A 44 11.36 2.70 -1.46
CA LEU A 44 10.21 3.61 -1.40
C LEU A 44 9.63 3.77 0.01
N ILE A 45 9.99 2.89 0.96
CA ILE A 45 9.50 2.88 2.34
C ILE A 45 10.34 3.82 3.25
N HIS A 46 11.57 4.16 2.84
CA HIS A 46 12.50 4.93 3.68
C HIS A 46 12.51 6.45 3.45
N ALA A 47 11.85 6.96 2.41
CA ALA A 47 11.83 8.40 2.11
C ALA A 47 10.67 9.17 2.77
N LEU A 48 9.57 8.49 3.13
CA LEU A 48 8.37 9.09 3.74
C LEU A 48 8.48 9.37 5.26
N PRO A 49 9.17 8.56 6.08
CA PRO A 49 9.28 8.80 7.52
C PRO A 49 10.03 10.10 7.86
N LEU A 50 10.98 10.51 7.02
CA LEU A 50 11.79 11.71 7.25
C LEU A 50 10.97 13.01 7.06
N ALA A 51 10.07 13.03 6.08
CA ALA A 51 9.17 14.16 5.82
C ALA A 51 8.08 14.28 6.90
N VAL A 52 7.60 13.15 7.43
CA VAL A 52 6.63 13.11 8.55
C VAL A 52 7.32 13.47 9.88
N ALA A 53 8.56 13.04 10.10
CA ALA A 53 9.35 13.41 11.28
C ALA A 53 9.66 14.92 11.33
N LEU A 54 9.99 15.54 10.20
CA LEU A 54 10.19 16.99 10.08
C LEU A 54 8.90 17.81 10.33
N ALA A 55 7.73 17.26 9.96
CA ALA A 55 6.42 17.88 10.21
C ALA A 55 5.98 17.74 11.68
N LEU A 56 6.37 16.66 12.38
CA LEU A 56 6.08 16.43 13.80
C LEU A 56 7.03 17.20 14.74
N THR A 57 8.25 17.56 14.30
CA THR A 57 9.16 18.38 15.10
C THR A 57 8.70 19.83 15.30
N ALA A 58 7.72 20.31 14.53
CA ALA A 58 7.21 21.67 14.64
C ALA A 58 6.12 21.87 15.72
N THR A 59 5.63 20.81 16.37
CA THR A 59 4.61 20.89 17.44
C THR A 59 5.18 20.77 18.86
N ALA A 60 6.50 20.61 19.01
CA ALA A 60 7.15 20.40 20.30
C ALA A 60 7.82 21.66 20.85
N HIS A 61 7.09 22.76 21.03
CA HIS A 61 7.50 23.88 21.89
C HIS A 61 6.29 24.42 22.66
N ALA A 62 5.80 23.62 23.59
CA ALA A 62 5.06 24.07 24.78
C ALA A 62 5.77 23.43 25.99
N ASP A 63 6.11 24.26 26.97
CA ASP A 63 6.90 23.92 28.18
C ASP A 63 6.25 22.77 29.00
N PRO A 64 7.03 21.85 29.60
CA PRO A 64 6.54 20.57 30.08
C PRO A 64 6.04 20.67 31.53
N ALA A 65 4.76 20.40 31.73
CA ALA A 65 4.27 19.95 33.03
C ALA A 65 3.46 18.66 32.82
N GLN A 66 3.99 17.57 33.39
CA GLN A 66 3.45 16.21 33.46
C GLN A 66 3.63 15.33 32.20
N GLY A 67 4.89 15.12 31.79
CA GLY A 67 5.28 13.92 31.04
C GLY A 67 5.74 12.83 32.00
N SER A 68 5.26 11.60 31.81
CA SER A 68 5.66 10.42 32.61
C SER A 68 7.19 10.29 32.68
N ARG A 69 7.73 10.11 33.89
CA ARG A 69 9.18 10.07 34.14
C ARG A 69 9.69 8.64 34.30
N LEU A 70 10.88 8.33 33.78
CA LEU A 70 11.56 7.03 33.89
C LEU A 70 13.01 7.22 34.38
N VAL A 71 13.47 6.41 35.33
CA VAL A 71 14.90 6.39 35.73
C VAL A 71 15.66 5.40 34.83
N VAL A 72 16.80 5.81 34.28
CA VAL A 72 17.70 4.92 33.49
C VAL A 72 19.12 4.98 34.03
N ARG A 73 19.64 3.82 34.45
CA ARG A 73 21.02 3.61 34.90
C ARG A 73 21.74 2.71 33.90
N VAL A 74 22.95 3.11 33.53
CA VAL A 74 23.79 2.40 32.57
C VAL A 74 25.11 2.08 33.24
N ALA A 75 25.48 0.81 33.26
CA ALA A 75 26.75 0.37 33.83
C ALA A 75 27.93 0.86 32.96
N PRO A 76 29.03 1.34 33.58
CA PRO A 76 30.18 1.86 32.85
C PRO A 76 30.90 0.82 31.98
N GLU A 77 30.73 -0.47 32.29
CA GLU A 77 31.27 -1.62 31.55
C GLU A 77 30.70 -1.81 30.13
N LEU A 78 29.58 -1.16 29.79
CA LEU A 78 28.98 -1.24 28.44
C LEU A 78 29.83 -0.54 27.35
N ALA A 79 30.77 0.32 27.75
CA ALA A 79 31.57 1.17 26.86
C ALA A 79 30.72 2.02 25.89
N ILE A 80 29.50 2.41 26.31
CA ILE A 80 28.60 3.32 25.58
C ILE A 80 28.34 4.55 26.46
N PRO A 81 28.39 5.78 25.93
CA PRO A 81 28.05 6.97 26.70
C PRO A 81 26.61 6.88 27.24
N ALA A 82 26.45 7.01 28.56
CA ALA A 82 25.15 6.88 29.21
C ALA A 82 24.10 7.88 28.69
N GLU A 83 24.54 9.07 28.25
CA GLU A 83 23.65 10.09 27.69
C GLU A 83 23.10 9.70 26.31
N GLU A 84 23.86 8.96 25.49
CA GLU A 84 23.36 8.43 24.20
C GLU A 84 22.29 7.36 24.42
N VAL A 85 22.53 6.47 25.38
CA VAL A 85 21.55 5.43 25.77
C VAL A 85 20.25 6.08 26.26
N ARG A 86 20.35 7.11 27.11
CA ARG A 86 19.19 7.85 27.62
C ARG A 86 18.44 8.58 26.51
N ALA A 87 19.15 9.24 25.59
CA ALA A 87 18.52 9.95 24.48
C ALA A 87 17.74 9.01 23.56
N VAL A 88 18.31 7.83 23.28
CA VAL A 88 17.66 6.80 22.46
C VAL A 88 16.44 6.22 23.16
N ILE A 89 16.50 5.93 24.45
CA ILE A 89 15.36 5.42 25.22
C ILE A 89 14.25 6.48 25.35
N ALA A 90 14.62 7.75 25.57
CA ALA A 90 13.66 8.86 25.61
C ALA A 90 12.92 9.01 24.27
N ALA A 91 13.64 8.93 23.16
CA ALA A 91 13.08 8.99 21.81
C ALA A 91 12.18 7.78 21.50
N GLU A 92 12.59 6.57 21.90
CA GLU A 92 11.83 5.34 21.68
C GLU A 92 10.52 5.33 22.47
N LEU A 93 10.56 5.72 23.75
CA LEU A 93 9.41 5.65 24.65
C LEU A 93 8.52 6.90 24.60
N GLY A 94 9.06 8.05 24.22
CA GLY A 94 8.38 9.34 24.30
C GLY A 94 8.24 9.85 25.75
N VAL A 95 9.17 9.47 26.65
CA VAL A 95 9.10 9.76 28.09
C VAL A 95 10.33 10.55 28.56
N ALA A 96 10.18 11.31 29.64
CA ALA A 96 11.28 12.08 30.22
C ALA A 96 12.18 11.18 31.09
N ILE A 97 13.49 11.21 30.85
CA ILE A 97 14.46 10.45 31.65
C ILE A 97 14.96 11.31 32.81
N VAL A 98 14.84 10.79 34.03
CA VAL A 98 15.22 11.46 35.28
C VAL A 98 16.21 10.61 36.07
N LYS A 99 16.93 11.22 37.02
CA LYS A 99 18.04 10.53 37.71
C LYS A 99 17.63 9.78 38.99
N GLU A 100 16.53 10.18 39.64
CA GLU A 100 16.24 9.71 41.01
C GLU A 100 14.78 9.31 41.29
N SER A 101 13.77 10.01 40.77
CA SER A 101 12.35 9.73 41.06
C SER A 101 11.50 9.72 39.80
N ALA A 102 10.82 8.61 39.53
CA ALA A 102 10.10 8.35 38.28
C ALA A 102 8.73 7.69 38.52
N ASP A 103 7.74 8.09 37.71
CA ASP A 103 6.38 7.54 37.76
C ASP A 103 6.29 6.18 37.07
N LEU A 104 7.19 5.90 36.12
CA LEU A 104 7.28 4.65 35.37
C LEU A 104 8.30 3.66 35.96
N GLY A 105 8.95 3.96 37.08
CA GLY A 105 9.93 3.06 37.69
C GLY A 105 11.36 3.25 37.16
N ALA A 106 12.17 2.20 37.22
CA ALA A 106 13.61 2.27 36.95
C ALA A 106 14.09 1.17 36.00
N LEU A 107 14.99 1.54 35.09
CA LEU A 107 15.67 0.66 34.15
C LEU A 107 17.16 0.59 34.48
N ASP A 108 17.69 -0.61 34.69
CA ASP A 108 19.09 -0.89 34.95
C ASP A 108 19.68 -1.70 33.79
N ILE A 109 20.67 -1.14 33.09
CA ILE A 109 21.32 -1.75 31.92
C ILE A 109 22.76 -2.10 32.28
N HIS A 110 23.12 -3.38 32.19
CA HIS A 110 24.44 -3.89 32.58
C HIS A 110 24.87 -5.12 31.76
N LEU A 111 26.09 -5.60 31.96
CA LEU A 111 26.55 -6.89 31.42
C LEU A 111 26.40 -7.96 32.49
N ASN A 112 25.79 -9.09 32.13
CA ASN A 112 25.75 -10.23 33.03
C ASN A 112 27.09 -11.00 33.05
N GLU A 113 27.21 -11.99 33.92
CA GLU A 113 28.42 -12.82 34.08
C GLU A 113 28.86 -13.54 32.78
N ALA A 114 27.93 -13.73 31.82
CA ALA A 114 28.18 -14.33 30.52
C ALA A 114 28.49 -13.29 29.41
N ASN A 115 28.78 -12.03 29.78
CA ASN A 115 29.06 -10.91 28.88
C ASN A 115 27.92 -10.59 27.89
N LYS A 116 26.67 -10.88 28.29
CA LYS A 116 25.45 -10.54 27.53
C LYS A 116 24.81 -9.28 28.11
N LEU A 117 24.12 -8.53 27.26
CA LEU A 117 23.40 -7.33 27.65
C LEU A 117 22.15 -7.71 28.46
N ALA A 118 22.12 -7.31 29.72
CA ALA A 118 20.97 -7.46 30.60
C ALA A 118 20.29 -6.11 30.80
N ILE A 119 18.97 -6.07 30.60
CA ILE A 119 18.12 -4.90 30.83
C ILE A 119 17.06 -5.32 31.84
N GLU A 120 17.11 -4.72 33.01
CA GLU A 120 16.16 -4.92 34.10
C GLU A 120 15.25 -3.72 34.20
N TYR A 121 13.94 -3.96 34.21
CA TYR A 121 12.93 -2.95 34.41
C TYR A 121 12.19 -3.24 35.72
N ARG A 122 12.39 -2.37 36.71
CA ARG A 122 11.68 -2.38 37.98
C ARG A 122 10.46 -1.48 37.87
N ARG A 123 9.28 -2.09 37.85
CA ARG A 123 7.99 -1.40 37.81
C ARG A 123 7.72 -0.66 39.14
N PRO A 124 6.86 0.38 39.14
CA PRO A 124 6.48 1.10 40.36
C PRO A 124 5.81 0.21 41.44
N ASN A 125 5.19 -0.91 41.04
CA ASN A 125 4.54 -1.86 41.94
C ASN A 125 5.51 -2.86 42.61
N GLY A 126 6.80 -2.82 42.26
CA GLY A 126 7.85 -3.69 42.80
C GLY A 126 8.24 -4.88 41.92
N ASP A 127 7.51 -5.16 40.83
CA ASP A 127 7.84 -6.25 39.92
C ASP A 127 9.09 -5.92 39.09
N VAL A 128 9.94 -6.93 38.87
CA VAL A 128 11.16 -6.79 38.05
C VAL A 128 11.05 -7.67 36.81
N LEU A 129 11.11 -7.05 35.64
CA LEU A 129 11.22 -7.72 34.36
C LEU A 129 12.66 -7.68 33.88
N VAL A 130 13.23 -8.83 33.51
CA VAL A 130 14.59 -8.91 32.98
C VAL A 130 14.57 -9.44 31.55
N ARG A 131 15.38 -8.84 30.68
CA ARG A 131 15.70 -9.39 29.35
C ARG A 131 17.20 -9.44 29.17
N ILE A 132 17.67 -10.60 28.72
CA ILE A 132 19.08 -10.86 28.42
C ILE A 132 19.19 -11.10 26.91
N VAL A 133 19.97 -10.28 26.23
CA VAL A 133 20.20 -10.39 24.79
C VAL A 133 21.70 -10.45 24.49
N ALA A 134 22.07 -11.10 23.40
CA ALA A 134 23.46 -11.12 22.96
C ALA A 134 23.92 -9.68 22.69
N LEU A 135 25.09 -9.29 23.21
CA LEU A 135 25.65 -7.97 22.98
C LEU A 135 26.14 -7.87 21.53
N PRO A 136 25.58 -6.98 20.69
CA PRO A 136 26.06 -6.81 19.33
C PRO A 136 27.52 -6.37 19.30
N THR A 137 28.30 -6.87 18.33
CA THR A 137 29.73 -6.54 18.21
C THR A 137 29.95 -5.06 17.87
N HIS A 138 29.07 -4.46 17.05
CA HIS A 138 29.16 -3.05 16.65
C HIS A 138 28.41 -2.09 17.60
N PRO A 139 29.02 -0.96 18.02
CA PRO A 139 28.40 0.01 18.94
C PRO A 139 27.05 0.58 18.51
N ALA A 140 26.86 0.85 17.21
CA ALA A 140 25.60 1.37 16.67
C ALA A 140 24.44 0.36 16.83
N ASP A 141 24.72 -0.92 16.59
CA ASP A 141 23.72 -1.99 16.75
C ASP A 141 23.37 -2.20 18.24
N ARG A 142 24.31 -1.94 19.17
CA ARG A 142 24.05 -2.01 20.63
C ARG A 142 22.99 -1.00 21.06
N LEU A 143 23.06 0.24 20.57
CA LEU A 143 22.09 1.29 20.91
C LEU A 143 20.68 0.96 20.39
N SER A 144 20.57 0.48 19.15
CA SER A 144 19.28 0.07 18.58
C SER A 144 18.66 -1.13 19.33
N VAL A 145 19.48 -2.11 19.73
CA VAL A 145 19.03 -3.26 20.52
C VAL A 145 18.57 -2.81 21.91
N ILE A 146 19.30 -1.91 22.58
CA ILE A 146 18.89 -1.35 23.87
C ILE A 146 17.55 -0.62 23.76
N ALA A 147 17.38 0.23 22.74
CA ALA A 147 16.13 0.95 22.48
C ALA A 147 14.96 -0.02 22.35
N PHE A 148 15.11 -1.00 21.46
CA PHE A 148 14.07 -1.96 21.12
C PHE A 148 13.67 -2.83 22.32
N VAL A 149 14.65 -3.39 23.04
CA VAL A 149 14.37 -4.25 24.20
C VAL A 149 13.74 -3.44 25.34
N THR A 150 14.19 -2.20 25.55
CA THR A 150 13.61 -1.28 26.54
C THR A 150 12.17 -0.88 26.17
N GLY A 151 11.92 -0.55 24.91
CA GLY A 151 10.59 -0.25 24.37
C GLY A 151 9.60 -1.37 24.68
N ASN A 152 10.01 -2.62 24.43
CA ASN A 152 9.21 -3.80 24.70
C ASN A 152 9.00 -4.07 26.20
N LEU A 153 10.03 -3.89 27.03
CA LEU A 153 9.97 -4.09 28.48
C LEU A 153 9.05 -3.09 29.18
N VAL A 154 9.11 -1.80 28.79
CA VAL A 154 8.39 -0.72 29.47
C VAL A 154 6.93 -0.60 29.00
N ARG A 155 6.65 -0.87 27.72
CA ARG A 155 5.28 -0.80 27.15
C ARG A 155 4.46 -2.08 27.35
N ASP A 156 5.05 -3.11 27.96
CA ASP A 156 4.42 -4.41 28.24
C ASP A 156 3.75 -5.07 27.02
N GLN A 157 4.31 -4.88 25.81
CA GLN A 157 3.69 -5.32 24.55
C GLN A 157 3.92 -6.80 24.21
N LEU A 158 4.53 -7.58 25.11
CA LEU A 158 4.80 -9.02 24.94
C LEU A 158 4.68 -9.79 26.26
N ASP A 159 3.53 -9.71 26.93
CA ASP A 159 3.16 -10.76 27.87
C ASP A 159 2.89 -12.04 27.05
N GLY A 160 3.75 -13.06 27.20
CA GLY A 160 3.56 -14.39 26.60
C GLY A 160 4.33 -14.72 25.32
N LEU A 161 5.17 -13.83 24.78
CA LEU A 161 6.03 -14.15 23.62
C LEU A 161 7.50 -14.21 24.03
N ALA A 162 7.90 -15.40 24.51
CA ALA A 162 9.30 -15.74 24.72
C ALA A 162 10.00 -15.97 23.38
N PHE A 163 10.92 -15.08 23.00
CA PHE A 163 11.94 -15.40 22.01
C PHE A 163 13.05 -16.19 22.74
N GLY A 164 13.09 -17.50 22.49
CA GLY A 164 13.83 -18.46 23.30
C GLY A 164 15.33 -18.19 23.43
N ALA A 165 15.82 -18.38 24.65
CA ALA A 165 17.03 -19.14 24.92
C ALA A 165 16.60 -20.32 25.79
N GLY A 166 17.00 -21.53 25.41
CA GLY A 166 16.52 -22.78 26.01
C GLY A 166 16.91 -22.99 27.49
N GLU A 167 16.18 -23.95 28.08
CA GLU A 167 16.40 -24.64 29.36
C GLU A 167 16.09 -23.82 30.64
N GLN A 168 15.20 -24.22 31.56
CA GLN A 168 14.72 -25.55 31.97
C GLN A 168 13.32 -25.54 32.63
N THR A 169 12.66 -26.72 32.57
CA THR A 169 11.88 -27.47 33.61
C THR A 169 10.91 -26.71 34.54
N THR A 170 9.68 -27.15 34.84
CA THR A 170 9.08 -28.50 34.99
C THR A 170 7.61 -28.28 35.36
N GLY A 171 6.71 -29.20 35.01
CA GLY A 171 5.38 -29.24 35.63
C GLY A 171 4.29 -29.86 34.75
N VAL A 172 4.37 -31.18 34.54
CA VAL A 172 3.24 -31.97 34.04
C VAL A 172 2.11 -31.89 35.08
N VAL A 173 0.95 -31.37 34.67
CA VAL A 173 -0.34 -31.68 35.33
C VAL A 173 -1.24 -32.32 34.28
N VAL A 174 -1.51 -33.60 34.50
CA VAL A 174 -2.50 -34.39 33.78
C VAL A 174 -3.89 -33.85 34.14
N ALA A 175 -4.65 -33.40 33.15
CA ALA A 175 -6.08 -33.14 33.29
C ALA A 175 -6.87 -34.34 32.73
N ALA A 176 -7.80 -34.83 33.55
CA ALA A 176 -8.70 -35.96 33.32
C ALA A 176 -9.68 -35.71 32.13
N PRO A 177 -10.28 -36.76 31.54
CA PRO A 177 -11.10 -36.63 30.34
C PRO A 177 -12.42 -35.90 30.64
N ALA A 178 -12.78 -34.97 29.75
CA ALA A 178 -14.02 -34.21 29.82
C ALA A 178 -15.23 -35.09 29.45
N GLU A 179 -16.31 -34.92 30.22
CA GLU A 179 -17.61 -35.57 30.09
C GLU A 179 -18.37 -35.02 28.87
N GLU A 180 -19.03 -35.91 28.12
CA GLU A 180 -19.73 -35.64 26.86
C GLU A 180 -21.07 -34.90 27.12
N PRO A 181 -21.37 -33.78 26.43
CA PRO A 181 -22.63 -33.08 26.62
C PRO A 181 -23.80 -33.78 25.89
N PRO A 182 -25.02 -33.75 26.43
CA PRO A 182 -26.18 -34.43 25.85
C PRO A 182 -26.65 -33.78 24.53
N PRO A 183 -27.37 -34.54 23.67
CA PRO A 183 -27.67 -34.11 22.30
C PRO A 183 -28.68 -32.96 22.26
N ALA A 184 -28.32 -31.90 21.53
CA ALA A 184 -29.20 -30.77 21.25
C ALA A 184 -30.24 -31.13 20.17
N THR A 185 -31.49 -30.81 20.46
CA THR A 185 -32.69 -30.97 19.64
C THR A 185 -32.64 -30.15 18.34
N VAL A 186 -33.11 -30.75 17.25
CA VAL A 186 -33.28 -30.14 15.92
C VAL A 186 -34.29 -28.98 15.98
N PRO A 187 -33.97 -27.77 15.50
CA PRO A 187 -34.96 -26.70 15.34
C PRO A 187 -35.81 -26.90 14.08
N VAL A 188 -37.12 -26.86 14.26
CA VAL A 188 -38.16 -26.81 13.21
C VAL A 188 -38.00 -25.53 12.37
N ALA A 189 -38.20 -25.67 11.05
CA ALA A 189 -38.13 -24.59 10.07
C ALA A 189 -39.05 -23.41 10.42
N ALA A 190 -38.49 -22.19 10.45
CA ALA A 190 -39.24 -20.94 10.60
C ALA A 190 -39.80 -20.48 9.24
N GLN A 191 -41.08 -20.09 9.23
CA GLN A 191 -41.77 -19.49 8.09
C GLN A 191 -41.20 -18.10 7.71
N PRO A 192 -41.35 -17.66 6.45
CA PRO A 192 -40.90 -16.34 6.01
C PRO A 192 -41.73 -15.21 6.64
N PRO A 193 -41.12 -14.06 7.01
CA PRO A 193 -41.86 -12.91 7.52
C PRO A 193 -42.68 -12.22 6.43
N ALA A 194 -43.90 -11.79 6.80
CA ALA A 194 -44.82 -11.05 5.95
C ALA A 194 -44.34 -9.61 5.67
N ALA A 195 -44.72 -9.10 4.49
CA ALA A 195 -44.39 -7.76 4.01
C ALA A 195 -44.99 -6.64 4.88
N PRO A 196 -44.29 -5.51 5.05
CA PRO A 196 -44.80 -4.36 5.80
C PRO A 196 -45.92 -3.62 5.03
N PRO A 197 -46.94 -3.07 5.71
CA PRO A 197 -48.00 -2.31 5.07
C PRO A 197 -47.54 -0.92 4.60
N ALA A 198 -48.17 -0.43 3.53
CA ALA A 198 -47.90 0.86 2.91
C ALA A 198 -48.29 2.04 3.81
N VAL A 199 -47.44 3.06 3.85
CA VAL A 199 -47.67 4.33 4.55
C VAL A 199 -48.53 5.26 3.67
N PRO A 200 -49.61 5.87 4.18
CA PRO A 200 -50.41 6.83 3.42
C PRO A 200 -49.72 8.20 3.32
N VAL A 201 -49.82 8.80 2.13
CA VAL A 201 -49.39 10.17 1.83
C VAL A 201 -50.37 11.16 2.47
N VAL A 202 -49.87 12.09 3.28
CA VAL A 202 -50.65 13.23 3.81
C VAL A 202 -49.89 14.52 3.55
N THR A 203 -50.59 15.46 2.93
CA THR A 203 -50.20 16.84 2.58
C THR A 203 -49.96 17.72 3.82
N PRO A 204 -49.10 18.77 3.74
CA PRO A 204 -48.80 19.59 4.90
C PRO A 204 -49.95 20.56 5.18
N THR A 205 -50.44 20.55 6.43
CA THR A 205 -51.28 21.62 6.99
C THR A 205 -50.52 22.23 8.17
N THR A 206 -50.37 23.55 8.14
CA THR A 206 -49.70 24.39 9.13
C THR A 206 -50.42 24.35 10.48
N VAL A 207 -49.73 24.03 11.58
CA VAL A 207 -50.19 24.35 12.95
C VAL A 207 -49.01 24.74 13.85
N THR A 208 -49.26 25.80 14.59
CA THR A 208 -48.42 26.58 15.51
C THR A 208 -47.97 25.82 16.76
N ALA A 209 -46.87 26.31 17.34
CA ALA A 209 -46.11 25.81 18.47
C ALA A 209 -46.89 25.47 19.76
N THR A 210 -46.40 24.46 20.48
CA THR A 210 -46.16 24.49 21.94
C THR A 210 -45.25 23.30 22.30
N SER A 211 -44.07 23.57 22.87
CA SER A 211 -43.17 22.53 23.42
C SER A 211 -43.38 22.43 24.93
N PRO A 212 -43.44 21.22 25.51
CA PRO A 212 -43.48 21.04 26.96
C PRO A 212 -42.09 21.20 27.58
N THR A 213 -42.05 21.90 28.71
CA THR A 213 -40.87 22.11 29.55
C THR A 213 -40.42 20.79 30.21
N ILE A 214 -39.19 20.36 29.92
CA ILE A 214 -38.42 19.47 30.80
C ILE A 214 -37.20 20.27 31.26
N ALA A 215 -37.13 20.48 32.57
CA ALA A 215 -36.01 21.12 33.25
C ALA A 215 -34.78 20.20 33.18
N ALA A 216 -33.84 20.54 32.29
CA ALA A 216 -32.48 20.04 32.36
C ALA A 216 -31.70 20.89 33.37
N SER A 217 -30.99 20.23 34.29
CA SER A 217 -29.97 20.86 35.11
C SER A 217 -28.98 21.57 34.20
N ALA A 218 -29.00 22.90 34.22
CA ALA A 218 -28.04 23.72 33.54
C ALA A 218 -26.69 23.55 34.24
N GLU A 219 -25.80 22.75 33.63
CA GLU A 219 -24.38 22.99 33.80
C GLU A 219 -24.15 24.43 33.34
N ARG A 220 -23.86 25.31 34.29
CA ARG A 220 -23.79 26.75 34.07
C ARG A 220 -22.51 27.04 33.30
N THR A 221 -22.55 26.90 31.98
CA THR A 221 -21.49 27.37 31.09
C THR A 221 -21.38 28.88 31.30
N GLU A 222 -20.25 29.34 31.82
CA GLU A 222 -20.01 30.79 31.93
C GLU A 222 -20.24 31.46 30.56
N PRO A 223 -20.86 32.65 30.52
CA PRO A 223 -21.15 33.32 29.27
C PRO A 223 -19.85 33.51 28.49
N GLU A 224 -19.76 32.88 27.32
CA GLU A 224 -18.57 32.93 26.48
C GLU A 224 -18.35 34.39 26.07
N SER A 225 -17.27 35.01 26.57
CA SER A 225 -16.98 36.42 26.33
C SER A 225 -16.55 36.59 24.87
N VAL A 226 -17.39 37.28 24.10
CA VAL A 226 -17.17 37.53 22.66
C VAL A 226 -16.49 38.88 22.48
N ALA A 227 -15.27 38.87 21.98
CA ALA A 227 -14.58 40.05 21.48
C ALA A 227 -14.92 40.24 19.98
N PRO A 228 -15.65 41.31 19.59
CA PRO A 228 -15.98 41.54 18.18
C PRO A 228 -14.73 41.78 17.33
N PHE A 229 -13.70 42.41 17.90
CA PHE A 229 -12.39 42.62 17.27
C PHE A 229 -11.25 42.33 18.24
N ALA A 230 -10.17 41.73 17.74
CA ALA A 230 -8.92 41.50 18.45
C ALA A 230 -7.74 42.00 17.60
N ILE A 231 -6.98 42.95 18.12
CA ILE A 231 -5.75 43.44 17.50
C ILE A 231 -4.62 43.30 18.53
N GLY A 232 -3.50 42.71 18.13
CA GLY A 232 -2.37 42.50 19.05
C GLY A 232 -1.07 42.13 18.37
N ILE A 233 0.03 42.12 19.12
CA ILE A 233 1.33 41.60 18.63
C ILE A 233 1.43 40.11 18.91
N VAL A 234 1.19 39.75 20.18
CA VAL A 234 1.12 38.39 20.73
C VAL A 234 -0.07 38.33 21.69
N ALA A 235 -0.59 37.15 22.02
CA ALA A 235 -1.79 37.01 22.86
C ALA A 235 -1.77 37.82 24.17
N PRO A 236 -0.68 37.88 24.98
CA PRO A 236 -0.63 38.72 26.18
C PRO A 236 -0.70 40.22 25.92
N LEU A 237 -0.44 40.65 24.67
CA LEU A 237 -0.44 42.02 24.19
C LEU A 237 -1.52 42.19 23.10
N SER A 238 -2.68 41.58 23.29
CA SER A 238 -3.85 41.72 22.41
C SER A 238 -5.02 42.39 23.14
N THR A 239 -5.84 43.13 22.40
CA THR A 239 -7.09 43.69 22.94
C THR A 239 -8.01 42.60 23.50
N GLN A 240 -7.96 41.38 22.95
CA GLN A 240 -8.71 40.23 23.44
C GLN A 240 -8.23 39.77 24.84
N SER A 241 -6.92 39.68 25.08
CA SER A 241 -6.41 39.29 26.40
C SER A 241 -6.66 40.38 27.45
N LEU A 242 -6.74 41.64 27.02
CA LEU A 242 -7.12 42.77 27.90
C LEU A 242 -8.63 42.78 28.19
N LEU A 243 -9.46 42.30 27.27
CA LEU A 243 -10.92 42.25 27.39
C LEU A 243 -11.45 40.92 27.94
N GLY A 244 -10.58 39.96 28.26
CA GLY A 244 -10.97 38.61 28.72
C GLY A 244 -11.80 37.83 27.70
N GLY A 245 -11.67 38.14 26.40
CA GLY A 245 -12.44 37.51 25.33
C GLY A 245 -11.96 36.08 25.03
N THR A 246 -12.86 35.11 25.16
CA THR A 246 -12.58 33.71 24.79
C THR A 246 -12.86 33.46 23.30
N THR A 247 -13.83 34.18 22.72
CA THR A 247 -14.20 34.05 21.30
C THR A 247 -13.90 35.35 20.55
N VAL A 248 -13.30 35.25 19.36
CA VAL A 248 -12.97 36.40 18.51
C VAL A 248 -13.70 36.30 17.17
N ARG A 249 -14.37 37.37 16.73
CA ARG A 249 -14.99 37.41 15.38
C ARG A 249 -14.05 37.91 14.29
N ALA A 250 -13.25 38.93 14.60
CA ALA A 250 -12.25 39.49 13.68
C ALA A 250 -10.91 39.67 14.43
N GLY A 251 -9.92 38.85 14.08
CA GLY A 251 -8.59 38.84 14.71
C GLY A 251 -7.48 39.28 13.75
N ILE A 252 -6.62 40.22 14.16
CA ILE A 252 -5.41 40.60 13.44
C ILE A 252 -4.24 40.63 14.42
N TYR A 253 -3.28 39.73 14.23
CA TYR A 253 -2.11 39.61 15.09
C TYR A 253 -0.81 39.83 14.31
N ALA A 254 0.05 40.74 14.77
CA ALA A 254 1.30 41.04 14.07
C ALA A 254 2.28 39.85 14.07
N VAL A 255 2.30 39.05 15.15
CA VAL A 255 3.17 37.88 15.28
C VAL A 255 2.36 36.62 15.55
N ALA A 256 1.64 36.57 16.67
CA ALA A 256 0.93 35.36 17.08
C ALA A 256 -0.45 35.65 17.69
N GLY A 257 -1.48 35.02 17.11
CA GLY A 257 -2.83 34.97 17.68
C GLY A 257 -3.02 33.73 18.54
N THR A 258 -3.57 33.88 19.75
CA THR A 258 -4.01 32.74 20.57
C THR A 258 -5.38 33.02 21.15
N THR A 259 -6.37 32.27 20.69
CA THR A 259 -7.78 32.44 21.05
C THR A 259 -8.38 31.07 21.41
N LYS A 260 -9.48 31.04 22.16
CA LYS A 260 -10.20 29.79 22.38
C LYS A 260 -11.06 29.46 21.15
N ASN A 261 -11.90 30.40 20.71
CA ASN A 261 -12.68 30.21 19.49
C ASN A 261 -12.55 31.39 18.52
N ILE A 262 -12.72 31.11 17.24
CA ILE A 262 -12.78 32.07 16.16
C ILE A 262 -14.13 31.91 15.45
N GLU A 263 -14.94 32.97 15.39
CA GLU A 263 -16.24 33.02 14.69
C GLU A 263 -16.24 34.13 13.63
N GLY A 264 -15.53 33.92 12.54
CA GLY A 264 -15.36 34.92 11.47
C GLY A 264 -14.00 34.78 10.81
N PHE A 265 -13.07 35.67 11.08
CA PHE A 265 -11.71 35.55 10.54
C PHE A 265 -10.62 35.88 11.57
N SER A 266 -9.47 35.24 11.38
CA SER A 266 -8.24 35.58 12.08
C SER A 266 -7.05 35.54 11.12
N ILE A 267 -6.20 36.56 11.19
CA ILE A 267 -4.98 36.71 10.39
C ILE A 267 -3.82 36.95 11.34
N SER A 268 -2.76 36.16 11.23
CA SER A 268 -1.58 36.27 12.08
C SER A 268 -0.27 36.29 11.27
N GLY A 269 0.71 37.10 11.68
CA GLY A 269 1.99 37.20 10.96
C GLY A 269 2.76 35.87 10.88
N ALA A 270 2.86 35.15 11.99
CA ALA A 270 3.57 33.86 12.07
C ALA A 270 2.65 32.71 12.46
N ALA A 271 1.98 32.79 13.61
CA ALA A 271 1.19 31.69 14.16
C ALA A 271 -0.22 32.11 14.54
N ASP A 272 -1.21 31.29 14.23
CA ASP A 272 -2.59 31.48 14.69
C ASP A 272 -3.10 30.21 15.35
N ILE A 273 -3.41 30.28 16.65
CA ILE A 273 -3.75 29.13 17.49
C ILE A 273 -5.14 29.34 18.07
N ALA A 274 -6.08 28.48 17.65
CA ALA A 274 -7.39 28.34 18.24
C ALA A 274 -7.42 27.06 19.11
N THR A 275 -7.54 27.19 20.43
CA THR A 275 -7.54 26.00 21.31
C THR A 275 -8.86 25.24 21.29
N GLY A 276 -9.92 25.84 20.74
CA GLY A 276 -11.26 25.27 20.58
C GLY A 276 -11.71 25.30 19.12
N ARG A 277 -12.81 26.03 18.85
CA ARG A 277 -13.54 25.96 17.57
C ARG A 277 -13.17 27.12 16.64
N LEU A 278 -12.99 26.81 15.36
CA LEU A 278 -12.93 27.76 14.24
C LEU A 278 -14.19 27.60 13.39
N HIS A 279 -15.00 28.65 13.29
CA HIS A 279 -16.06 28.80 12.30
C HIS A 279 -15.74 30.03 11.44
N GLY A 280 -15.18 29.81 10.25
CA GLY A 280 -14.79 30.88 9.33
C GLY A 280 -13.40 30.67 8.72
N ALA A 281 -12.54 31.69 8.75
CA ALA A 281 -11.23 31.67 8.10
C ALA A 281 -10.07 31.93 9.07
N GLN A 282 -9.00 31.14 8.98
CA GLN A 282 -7.77 31.34 9.73
C GLN A 282 -6.57 31.34 8.78
N VAL A 283 -5.74 32.38 8.86
CA VAL A 283 -4.59 32.57 7.97
C VAL A 283 -3.36 32.94 8.80
N ALA A 284 -2.25 32.24 8.62
CA ALA A 284 -0.97 32.59 9.25
C ALA A 284 0.23 32.40 8.32
N GLY A 285 1.25 33.25 8.49
CA GLY A 285 2.47 33.18 7.67
C GLY A 285 3.28 31.90 7.85
N ALA A 286 3.18 31.20 8.98
CA ALA A 286 3.82 29.91 9.20
C ALA A 286 2.80 28.81 9.57
N VAL A 287 2.13 28.93 10.72
CA VAL A 287 1.34 27.82 11.26
C VAL A 287 -0.05 28.27 11.69
N VAL A 288 -1.07 27.52 11.28
CA VAL A 288 -2.42 27.61 11.85
C VAL A 288 -2.77 26.32 12.59
N VAL A 289 -3.35 26.45 13.78
CA VAL A 289 -3.77 25.33 14.64
C VAL A 289 -5.19 25.55 15.11
N ALA A 290 -6.03 24.52 15.01
CA ALA A 290 -7.35 24.50 15.60
C ALA A 290 -7.76 23.07 16.02
N GLN A 291 -8.69 22.90 16.96
CA GLN A 291 -9.24 21.57 17.23
C GLN A 291 -10.34 21.24 16.22
N ASP A 292 -11.46 21.96 16.28
CA ASP A 292 -12.62 21.74 15.41
C ASP A 292 -12.77 22.92 14.46
N SER A 293 -12.69 22.69 13.16
CA SER A 293 -12.66 23.73 12.16
C SER A 293 -13.70 23.52 11.08
N VAL A 294 -14.49 24.56 10.83
CA VAL A 294 -15.44 24.64 9.73
C VAL A 294 -15.13 25.90 8.94
N GLY A 295 -14.62 25.74 7.71
CA GLY A 295 -14.30 26.83 6.81
C GLY A 295 -12.93 26.70 6.16
N LEU A 296 -12.09 27.74 6.28
CA LEU A 296 -10.80 27.86 5.59
C LEU A 296 -9.64 27.93 6.60
N GLN A 297 -8.62 27.12 6.40
CA GLN A 297 -7.33 27.24 7.10
C GLN A 297 -6.19 27.36 6.09
N VAL A 298 -5.33 28.36 6.28
CA VAL A 298 -4.14 28.59 5.45
C VAL A 298 -2.92 28.86 6.33
N GLY A 299 -1.95 27.95 6.32
CA GLY A 299 -0.65 28.14 6.96
C GLY A 299 0.47 28.16 5.93
N GLY A 300 1.35 29.16 5.98
CA GLY A 300 2.47 29.27 5.03
C GLY A 300 3.45 28.08 5.09
N ALA A 301 3.56 27.41 6.23
CA ALA A 301 4.30 26.15 6.39
C ALA A 301 3.36 24.99 6.73
N ALA A 302 2.55 25.12 7.79
CA ALA A 302 1.69 24.03 8.25
C ALA A 302 0.29 24.48 8.63
N SER A 303 -0.69 23.63 8.37
CA SER A 303 -2.04 23.76 8.93
C SER A 303 -2.40 22.47 9.67
N ILE A 304 -2.83 22.62 10.91
CA ILE A 304 -3.07 21.51 11.83
C ILE A 304 -4.49 21.63 12.38
N ALA A 305 -5.27 20.58 12.20
CA ALA A 305 -6.61 20.44 12.75
C ALA A 305 -6.77 19.08 13.43
N ARG A 306 -7.68 18.94 14.40
CA ARG A 306 -8.18 17.61 14.78
C ARG A 306 -9.30 17.21 13.82
N ASP A 307 -10.33 18.03 13.75
CA ASP A 307 -11.50 17.85 12.90
C ASP A 307 -11.61 19.05 11.96
N MET A 308 -11.59 18.82 10.64
CA MET A 308 -11.65 19.89 9.65
C MET A 308 -12.71 19.61 8.60
N ARG A 309 -13.62 20.56 8.42
CA ARG A 309 -14.63 20.58 7.38
C ARG A 309 -14.48 21.84 6.53
N GLY A 310 -13.98 21.69 5.31
CA GLY A 310 -13.79 22.79 4.37
C GLY A 310 -12.47 22.68 3.60
N ILE A 311 -11.70 23.78 3.56
CA ILE A 311 -10.45 23.86 2.78
C ILE A 311 -9.27 24.05 3.73
N GLN A 312 -8.27 23.20 3.61
CA GLN A 312 -7.05 23.25 4.40
C GLN A 312 -5.82 23.31 3.50
N LEU A 313 -5.05 24.38 3.62
CA LEU A 313 -3.86 24.64 2.80
C LEU A 313 -2.62 24.80 3.70
N GLY A 314 -1.54 24.10 3.35
CA GLY A 314 -0.25 24.18 4.02
C GLY A 314 0.89 24.23 3.01
N GLY A 315 1.78 25.21 3.11
CA GLY A 315 2.89 25.34 2.15
C GLY A 315 3.88 24.17 2.19
N ALA A 316 4.06 23.53 3.34
CA ALA A 316 4.80 22.28 3.48
C ALA A 316 3.87 21.11 3.81
N ALA A 317 3.08 21.21 4.88
CA ALA A 317 2.28 20.09 5.37
C ALA A 317 0.88 20.50 5.82
N THR A 318 -0.06 19.59 5.68
CA THR A 318 -1.37 19.68 6.35
C THR A 318 -1.61 18.41 7.16
N VAL A 319 -2.15 18.59 8.35
CA VAL A 319 -2.44 17.51 9.28
C VAL A 319 -3.86 17.66 9.78
N ALA A 320 -4.62 16.57 9.70
CA ALA A 320 -5.94 16.44 10.28
C ALA A 320 -6.07 15.05 10.92
N ARG A 321 -6.98 14.86 11.88
CA ARG A 321 -7.41 13.50 12.22
C ARG A 321 -8.58 13.12 11.32
N ASP A 322 -9.62 13.93 11.36
CA ASP A 322 -10.85 13.78 10.57
C ASP A 322 -10.93 14.95 9.57
N PHE A 323 -10.91 14.65 8.28
CA PHE A 323 -10.90 15.67 7.23
C PHE A 323 -12.06 15.48 6.24
N ARG A 324 -12.81 16.55 5.98
CA ARG A 324 -13.90 16.58 4.99
C ARG A 324 -13.81 17.82 4.11
N GLY A 325 -13.48 17.65 2.83
CA GLY A 325 -13.41 18.77 1.87
C GLY A 325 -12.20 18.72 0.95
N ILE A 326 -11.35 19.75 0.98
CA ILE A 326 -10.14 19.86 0.12
C ILE A 326 -8.90 20.11 0.99
N GLN A 327 -7.95 19.17 0.98
CA GLN A 327 -6.69 19.27 1.73
C GLN A 327 -5.51 19.34 0.75
N ILE A 328 -4.70 20.40 0.84
CA ILE A 328 -3.56 20.61 -0.06
C ILE A 328 -2.31 20.91 0.78
N GLY A 329 -1.28 20.08 0.62
CA GLY A 329 0.04 20.26 1.23
C GLY A 329 1.14 20.35 0.17
N GLY A 330 2.01 21.34 0.26
CA GLY A 330 3.09 21.49 -0.74
C GLY A 330 4.06 20.30 -0.78
N ALA A 331 4.34 19.66 0.36
CA ALA A 331 5.09 18.41 0.44
C ALA A 331 4.20 17.24 0.90
N ALA A 332 3.44 17.41 1.99
CA ALA A 332 2.70 16.31 2.60
C ALA A 332 1.27 16.66 3.03
N THR A 333 0.38 15.68 2.93
CA THR A 333 -0.93 15.69 3.58
C THR A 333 -1.05 14.45 4.47
N VAL A 334 -1.54 14.63 5.68
CA VAL A 334 -1.74 13.54 6.65
C VAL A 334 -3.13 13.63 7.24
N ALA A 335 -3.87 12.53 7.16
CA ALA A 335 -5.16 12.39 7.80
C ALA A 335 -5.40 10.96 8.31
N GLN A 336 -6.28 10.76 9.29
CA GLN A 336 -6.76 9.42 9.62
C GLN A 336 -7.97 9.10 8.75
N ASP A 337 -9.09 9.78 8.98
CA ASP A 337 -10.36 9.55 8.28
C ASP A 337 -10.63 10.71 7.33
N THR A 338 -10.70 10.41 6.03
CA THR A 338 -10.75 11.43 4.98
C THR A 338 -11.93 11.22 4.05
N TYR A 339 -12.74 12.27 3.86
CA TYR A 339 -13.82 12.34 2.88
C TYR A 339 -13.57 13.55 1.99
N ALA A 340 -12.66 13.41 1.02
CA ALA A 340 -12.04 14.60 0.44
C ALA A 340 -11.35 14.38 -0.90
N LEU A 341 -10.89 15.51 -1.42
CA LEU A 341 -9.75 15.62 -2.31
C LEU A 341 -8.50 15.91 -1.45
N GLN A 342 -7.48 15.04 -1.52
CA GLN A 342 -6.16 15.26 -0.94
C GLN A 342 -5.12 15.43 -2.05
N LEU A 343 -4.36 16.52 -2.00
CA LEU A 343 -3.28 16.83 -2.94
C LEU A 343 -1.98 17.08 -2.17
N ALA A 344 -0.93 16.32 -2.48
CA ALA A 344 0.39 16.48 -1.89
C ALA A 344 1.49 16.54 -2.95
N GLY A 345 2.47 17.44 -2.82
CA GLY A 345 3.59 17.47 -3.76
C GLY A 345 4.51 16.24 -3.68
N ALA A 346 4.66 15.62 -2.52
CA ALA A 346 5.45 14.42 -2.34
C ALA A 346 4.63 13.25 -1.77
N GLY A 347 4.01 13.42 -0.60
CA GLY A 347 3.40 12.33 0.16
C GLY A 347 1.97 12.61 0.62
N ALA A 348 1.00 11.80 0.21
CA ALA A 348 -0.34 11.84 0.80
C ALA A 348 -0.54 10.59 1.65
N LEU A 349 -0.85 10.77 2.93
CA LEU A 349 -1.04 9.70 3.90
C LEU A 349 -2.45 9.76 4.48
N ALA A 350 -3.16 8.63 4.42
CA ALA A 350 -4.46 8.46 5.05
C ALA A 350 -4.51 7.14 5.83
N ARG A 351 -5.41 7.01 6.79
CA ARG A 351 -5.80 5.69 7.30
C ARG A 351 -6.94 5.15 6.43
N ASP A 352 -8.05 5.88 6.40
CA ASP A 352 -9.25 5.57 5.65
C ASP A 352 -9.56 6.74 4.72
N MET A 353 -9.38 6.53 3.42
CA MET A 353 -9.60 7.54 2.40
C MET A 353 -10.85 7.23 1.60
N ARG A 354 -11.79 8.18 1.52
CA ARG A 354 -12.94 8.17 0.61
C ARG A 354 -12.88 9.42 -0.27
N GLY A 355 -12.67 9.23 -1.58
CA GLY A 355 -12.57 10.31 -2.55
C GLY A 355 -11.34 10.17 -3.44
N ILE A 356 -10.56 11.25 -3.57
CA ILE A 356 -9.42 11.33 -4.51
C ILE A 356 -8.16 11.73 -3.74
N GLN A 357 -7.11 10.90 -3.81
CA GLN A 357 -5.82 11.13 -3.16
C GLN A 357 -4.72 11.17 -4.20
N ILE A 358 -4.05 12.31 -4.37
CA ILE A 358 -2.99 12.50 -5.37
C ILE A 358 -1.71 12.94 -4.66
N ALA A 359 -0.62 12.25 -4.93
CA ALA A 359 0.71 12.59 -4.44
C ALA A 359 1.75 12.55 -5.56
N GLY A 360 2.68 13.51 -5.58
CA GLY A 360 3.74 13.54 -6.59
C GLY A 360 4.73 12.38 -6.50
N ALA A 361 4.93 11.78 -5.31
CA ALA A 361 5.79 10.61 -5.15
C ALA A 361 5.02 9.40 -4.62
N VAL A 362 4.53 9.45 -3.38
CA VAL A 362 3.91 8.30 -2.71
C VAL A 362 2.53 8.66 -2.16
N SER A 363 1.55 7.84 -2.50
CA SER A 363 0.21 7.91 -1.93
C SER A 363 -0.06 6.63 -1.12
N ALA A 364 -0.21 6.78 0.19
CA ALA A 364 -0.38 5.65 1.11
C ALA A 364 -1.70 5.78 1.87
N ALA A 365 -2.43 4.68 1.97
CA ALA A 365 -3.63 4.56 2.79
C ALA A 365 -3.67 3.18 3.45
N ARG A 366 -4.47 2.97 4.50
CA ARG A 366 -4.84 1.60 4.89
C ARG A 366 -5.98 1.11 4.00
N SER A 367 -7.05 1.90 3.91
CA SER A 367 -8.20 1.63 3.07
C SER A 367 -8.48 2.81 2.15
N THR A 368 -8.67 2.55 0.86
CA THR A 368 -9.06 3.55 -0.12
C THR A 368 -10.39 3.14 -0.75
N ARG A 369 -11.35 4.06 -0.77
CA ARG A 369 -12.53 4.01 -1.63
C ARG A 369 -12.52 5.20 -2.58
N GLY A 370 -12.34 4.94 -3.87
CA GLY A 370 -12.22 5.97 -4.91
C GLY A 370 -10.91 5.88 -5.67
N LEU A 371 -10.23 7.02 -5.85
CA LEU A 371 -9.03 7.14 -6.68
C LEU A 371 -7.79 7.45 -5.84
N GLN A 372 -6.74 6.64 -6.01
CA GLN A 372 -5.43 6.88 -5.42
C GLN A 372 -4.37 6.99 -6.53
N VAL A 373 -3.64 8.10 -6.56
CA VAL A 373 -2.60 8.40 -7.55
C VAL A 373 -1.29 8.74 -6.84
N GLY A 374 -0.20 8.09 -7.24
CA GLY A 374 1.15 8.37 -6.77
C GLY A 374 2.14 8.42 -7.94
N GLY A 375 2.91 9.50 -8.10
CA GLY A 375 3.85 9.59 -9.23
C GLY A 375 4.90 8.47 -9.25
N GLY A 376 5.34 8.02 -8.07
CA GLY A 376 6.22 6.86 -7.91
C GLY A 376 5.47 5.60 -7.49
N ALA A 377 4.74 5.66 -6.38
CA ALA A 377 4.06 4.49 -5.82
C ALA A 377 2.73 4.79 -5.14
N THR A 378 1.85 3.78 -5.16
CA THR A 378 0.63 3.73 -4.34
C THR A 378 0.67 2.50 -3.43
N LEU A 379 0.25 2.67 -2.17
CA LEU A 379 0.24 1.62 -1.16
C LEU A 379 -1.09 1.61 -0.40
N ALA A 380 -1.75 0.45 -0.36
CA ALA A 380 -2.96 0.27 0.42
C ALA A 380 -3.12 -1.16 0.96
N GLU A 381 -3.79 -1.38 2.09
CA GLU A 381 -4.22 -2.75 2.45
C GLU A 381 -5.46 -3.16 1.64
N ARG A 382 -6.37 -2.21 1.41
CA ARG A 382 -7.62 -2.43 0.68
C ARG A 382 -7.93 -1.26 -0.24
N VAL A 383 -8.29 -1.56 -1.48
CA VAL A 383 -8.77 -0.58 -2.45
C VAL A 383 -10.10 -1.04 -3.01
N ASP A 384 -11.04 -0.13 -3.01
CA ASP A 384 -12.36 -0.19 -3.64
C ASP A 384 -12.38 0.97 -4.65
N GLY A 385 -11.94 0.72 -5.88
CA GLY A 385 -11.74 1.74 -6.92
C GLY A 385 -10.45 1.60 -7.72
N LEU A 386 -9.77 2.72 -7.98
CA LEU A 386 -8.65 2.81 -8.94
C LEU A 386 -7.34 3.25 -8.25
N GLN A 387 -6.28 2.46 -8.43
CA GLN A 387 -4.91 2.82 -8.10
C GLN A 387 -4.11 3.12 -9.36
N LEU A 388 -3.48 4.30 -9.41
CA LEU A 388 -2.57 4.72 -10.48
C LEU A 388 -1.19 5.02 -9.90
N ALA A 389 -0.14 4.39 -10.43
CA ALA A 389 1.23 4.73 -10.06
C ALA A 389 2.16 4.74 -11.28
N GLY A 390 3.16 5.64 -11.29
CA GLY A 390 4.19 5.60 -12.35
C GLY A 390 5.08 4.36 -12.22
N GLY A 391 5.51 4.04 -11.00
CA GLY A 391 6.36 2.90 -10.69
C GLY A 391 5.56 1.68 -10.24
N ALA A 392 5.09 1.68 -8.99
CA ALA A 392 4.50 0.51 -8.36
C ALA A 392 3.16 0.79 -7.65
N ALA A 393 2.16 -0.04 -7.94
CA ALA A 393 0.91 -0.07 -7.17
C ALA A 393 0.87 -1.35 -6.33
N ILE A 394 0.81 -1.21 -5.01
CA ILE A 394 0.89 -2.32 -4.07
C ILE A 394 -0.36 -2.34 -3.20
N ALA A 395 -1.02 -3.51 -3.15
CA ALA A 395 -2.16 -3.69 -2.26
C ALA A 395 -2.32 -5.08 -1.61
N GLY A 396 -3.02 -5.14 -0.48
CA GLY A 396 -3.47 -6.43 0.07
C GLY A 396 -4.67 -7.01 -0.69
N ARG A 397 -5.68 -6.16 -0.93
CA ARG A 397 -6.91 -6.47 -1.66
C ARG A 397 -7.30 -5.33 -2.60
N ILE A 398 -7.70 -5.67 -3.81
CA ILE A 398 -8.27 -4.77 -4.80
C ILE A 398 -9.66 -5.26 -5.20
N ASP A 399 -10.64 -4.36 -5.16
CA ASP A 399 -11.90 -4.44 -5.87
C ASP A 399 -11.93 -3.24 -6.83
N GLY A 400 -11.64 -3.47 -8.12
CA GLY A 400 -11.44 -2.42 -9.11
C GLY A 400 -10.18 -2.60 -9.95
N ALA A 401 -9.35 -1.56 -10.08
CA ALA A 401 -8.24 -1.56 -11.04
C ALA A 401 -6.92 -1.03 -10.45
N GLN A 402 -5.81 -1.67 -10.84
CA GLN A 402 -4.44 -1.19 -10.61
C GLN A 402 -3.75 -0.94 -11.95
N ILE A 403 -3.21 0.26 -12.12
CA ILE A 403 -2.45 0.65 -13.32
C ILE A 403 -1.12 1.24 -12.89
N ALA A 404 -0.04 0.50 -13.14
CA ALA A 404 1.33 0.91 -12.85
C ALA A 404 2.32 0.11 -13.68
N SER A 405 3.60 0.50 -13.69
CA SER A 405 4.64 -0.34 -14.32
C SER A 405 4.70 -1.73 -13.65
N ILE A 406 4.55 -1.76 -12.32
CA ILE A 406 4.52 -2.98 -11.52
C ILE A 406 3.27 -2.96 -10.62
N ASN A 407 2.39 -3.95 -10.77
CA ASN A 407 1.24 -4.15 -9.90
C ASN A 407 1.45 -5.36 -9.01
N ILE A 408 1.25 -5.21 -7.70
CA ILE A 408 1.36 -6.29 -6.72
C ILE A 408 0.11 -6.29 -5.86
N ALA A 409 -0.59 -7.42 -5.81
CA ALA A 409 -1.74 -7.59 -4.96
C ALA A 409 -1.85 -8.99 -4.34
N GLY A 410 -2.43 -9.08 -3.15
CA GLY A 410 -2.82 -10.37 -2.58
C GLY A 410 -4.05 -10.93 -3.29
N ASN A 411 -5.19 -10.27 -3.13
CA ASN A 411 -6.45 -10.65 -3.78
C ASN A 411 -6.91 -9.54 -4.72
N VAL A 412 -7.32 -9.88 -5.94
CA VAL A 412 -7.82 -8.94 -6.94
C VAL A 412 -9.17 -9.41 -7.45
N ASP A 413 -10.19 -8.56 -7.36
CA ASP A 413 -11.40 -8.65 -8.17
C ASP A 413 -11.38 -7.45 -9.13
N GLY A 414 -11.05 -7.68 -10.41
CA GLY A 414 -10.96 -6.65 -11.44
C GLY A 414 -9.70 -6.71 -12.31
N LEU A 415 -9.04 -5.57 -12.52
CA LEU A 415 -8.00 -5.36 -13.54
C LEU A 415 -6.62 -5.05 -12.94
N GLN A 416 -5.58 -5.69 -13.47
CA GLN A 416 -4.19 -5.23 -13.33
C GLN A 416 -3.60 -4.95 -14.71
N LEU A 417 -3.15 -3.72 -14.94
CA LEU A 417 -2.52 -3.29 -16.18
C LEU A 417 -1.12 -2.74 -15.87
N GLY A 418 -0.10 -3.40 -16.39
CA GLY A 418 1.29 -3.02 -16.13
C GLY A 418 2.29 -3.85 -16.90
N ALA A 419 3.57 -3.49 -16.88
CA ALA A 419 4.60 -4.34 -17.47
C ALA A 419 4.70 -5.68 -16.72
N ILE A 420 4.56 -5.63 -15.40
CA ILE A 420 4.60 -6.78 -14.51
C ILE A 420 3.38 -6.75 -13.59
N ASN A 421 2.59 -7.83 -13.59
CA ASN A 421 1.46 -8.01 -12.68
C ASN A 421 1.69 -9.23 -11.80
N VAL A 422 1.54 -9.06 -10.49
CA VAL A 422 1.67 -10.12 -9.49
C VAL A 422 0.42 -10.15 -8.62
N GLY A 423 -0.22 -11.32 -8.55
CA GLY A 423 -1.40 -11.60 -7.73
C GLY A 423 -1.24 -12.91 -6.96
N LYS A 424 -1.88 -13.09 -5.79
CA LYS A 424 -2.06 -14.46 -5.25
C LYS A 424 -3.33 -15.09 -5.82
N HIS A 425 -4.47 -14.45 -5.58
CA HIS A 425 -5.77 -14.85 -6.14
C HIS A 425 -6.33 -13.72 -6.97
N VAL A 426 -6.60 -13.98 -8.24
CA VAL A 426 -7.10 -12.97 -9.18
C VAL A 426 -8.41 -13.44 -9.79
N LYS A 427 -9.42 -12.59 -9.75
CA LYS A 427 -10.67 -12.77 -10.47
C LYS A 427 -10.81 -11.60 -11.43
N GLY A 428 -10.64 -11.84 -12.73
CA GLY A 428 -10.67 -10.77 -13.73
C GLY A 428 -9.54 -10.83 -14.75
N LEU A 429 -8.86 -9.72 -14.99
CA LEU A 429 -7.93 -9.55 -16.12
C LEU A 429 -6.57 -9.05 -15.64
N GLN A 430 -5.51 -9.71 -16.08
CA GLN A 430 -4.14 -9.16 -16.02
C GLN A 430 -3.66 -8.90 -17.44
N VAL A 431 -3.14 -7.70 -17.70
CA VAL A 431 -2.53 -7.33 -18.97
C VAL A 431 -1.13 -6.83 -18.70
N GLY A 432 -0.13 -7.55 -19.21
CA GLY A 432 1.26 -7.16 -19.05
C GLY A 432 2.25 -7.98 -19.84
N ALA A 433 3.51 -7.57 -19.88
CA ALA A 433 4.55 -8.41 -20.48
C ALA A 433 4.74 -9.68 -19.64
N ILE A 434 4.67 -9.55 -18.31
CA ILE A 434 4.80 -10.64 -17.35
C ILE A 434 3.61 -10.63 -16.39
N ASN A 435 2.90 -11.75 -16.31
CA ASN A 435 1.83 -11.98 -15.34
C ASN A 435 2.18 -13.17 -14.45
N VAL A 436 2.06 -13.01 -13.15
CA VAL A 436 2.32 -14.07 -12.18
C VAL A 436 1.16 -14.16 -11.21
N SER A 437 0.57 -15.34 -11.09
CA SER A 437 -0.45 -15.63 -10.08
C SER A 437 -0.34 -17.03 -9.50
N ASP A 438 -0.74 -17.20 -8.23
CA ASP A 438 -0.91 -18.54 -7.67
C ASP A 438 -2.19 -19.18 -8.22
N ASP A 439 -3.29 -18.42 -8.27
CA ASP A 439 -4.54 -18.81 -8.90
C ASP A 439 -5.22 -17.61 -9.58
N ILE A 440 -5.87 -17.86 -10.71
CA ILE A 440 -6.63 -16.85 -11.45
C ILE A 440 -7.91 -17.44 -12.05
N ASP A 441 -9.06 -16.88 -11.67
CA ASP A 441 -10.33 -17.05 -12.37
C ASP A 441 -10.53 -15.92 -13.37
N GLY A 442 -9.85 -16.03 -14.51
CA GLY A 442 -9.71 -14.89 -15.41
C GLY A 442 -8.74 -15.10 -16.55
N ILE A 443 -8.36 -13.98 -17.18
CA ILE A 443 -7.47 -13.93 -18.34
C ILE A 443 -6.13 -13.33 -17.91
N PRO A 444 -5.03 -14.10 -17.95
CA PRO A 444 -3.68 -13.56 -17.83
C PRO A 444 -3.11 -13.31 -19.24
N PHE A 445 -3.34 -12.11 -19.78
CA PHE A 445 -2.85 -11.73 -21.11
C PHE A 445 -1.44 -11.14 -21.02
N GLY A 446 -0.48 -11.86 -21.59
CA GLY A 446 0.90 -11.38 -21.61
C GLY A 446 1.86 -12.26 -22.37
N ALA A 447 3.04 -11.70 -22.68
CA ALA A 447 4.10 -12.44 -23.33
C ALA A 447 4.53 -13.64 -22.49
N ILE A 448 4.61 -13.48 -21.17
CA ILE A 448 4.86 -14.56 -20.22
C ILE A 448 3.80 -14.50 -19.15
N SER A 449 3.01 -15.56 -19.02
CA SER A 449 2.06 -15.70 -17.92
C SER A 449 2.36 -16.98 -17.15
N ILE A 450 2.41 -16.90 -15.82
CA ILE A 450 2.69 -18.03 -14.93
C ILE A 450 1.54 -18.12 -13.92
N VAL A 451 0.82 -19.23 -13.96
CA VAL A 451 -0.31 -19.54 -13.07
C VAL A 451 -0.03 -20.86 -12.36
N ARG A 452 0.30 -20.80 -11.06
CA ARG A 452 0.80 -21.98 -10.31
C ARG A 452 -0.20 -23.13 -10.26
N HIS A 453 -1.46 -22.84 -9.92
CA HIS A 453 -2.54 -23.83 -9.84
C HIS A 453 -3.39 -23.88 -11.12
N GLY A 454 -2.82 -23.39 -12.22
CA GLY A 454 -3.46 -23.32 -13.53
C GLY A 454 -3.34 -24.59 -14.36
N ARG A 455 -3.82 -24.51 -15.60
CA ARG A 455 -3.68 -25.55 -16.62
C ARG A 455 -2.27 -25.49 -17.21
N THR A 456 -1.61 -26.64 -17.34
CA THR A 456 -0.34 -26.76 -18.07
C THR A 456 -0.36 -28.00 -18.94
N ASP A 457 -0.39 -27.80 -20.25
CA ASP A 457 -0.47 -28.88 -21.24
C ASP A 457 0.64 -28.76 -22.28
N VAL A 458 1.03 -29.91 -22.84
CA VAL A 458 1.96 -30.01 -23.96
C VAL A 458 1.26 -30.68 -25.12
N ASP A 459 1.17 -29.98 -26.24
CA ASP A 459 0.51 -30.44 -27.47
C ASP A 459 1.57 -30.80 -28.52
N ALA A 460 1.32 -31.86 -29.28
CA ALA A 460 2.02 -32.18 -30.51
C ALA A 460 0.98 -32.41 -31.62
N TRP A 461 1.09 -31.74 -32.77
CA TRP A 461 0.16 -31.92 -33.88
C TRP A 461 0.82 -31.80 -35.24
N ALA A 462 0.12 -32.31 -36.25
CA ALA A 462 0.43 -32.10 -37.65
C ALA A 462 -0.82 -31.61 -38.40
N GLU A 463 -0.61 -30.76 -39.39
CA GLU A 463 -1.67 -30.16 -40.20
C GLU A 463 -1.65 -30.65 -41.65
N THR A 464 -2.79 -30.55 -42.34
CA THR A 464 -2.91 -30.84 -43.77
C THR A 464 -2.04 -29.94 -44.65
N ASN A 465 -1.57 -28.81 -44.12
CA ASN A 465 -0.63 -27.92 -44.82
C ASN A 465 0.85 -28.35 -44.62
N GLY A 466 1.11 -29.44 -43.91
CA GLY A 466 2.47 -29.92 -43.65
C GLY A 466 3.14 -29.29 -42.42
N LEU A 467 2.52 -28.34 -41.72
CA LEU A 467 3.02 -27.85 -40.43
C LEU A 467 2.95 -28.97 -39.40
N ALA A 468 4.10 -29.32 -38.83
CA ALA A 468 4.21 -30.12 -37.63
C ALA A 468 4.69 -29.23 -36.48
N ALA A 469 4.05 -29.30 -35.32
CA ALA A 469 4.35 -28.39 -34.22
C ALA A 469 4.23 -29.02 -32.84
N LEU A 470 5.01 -28.46 -31.92
CA LEU A 470 4.97 -28.69 -30.49
C LEU A 470 4.57 -27.39 -29.79
N ALA A 471 3.68 -27.45 -28.81
CA ALA A 471 3.32 -26.27 -28.02
C ALA A 471 3.18 -26.55 -26.54
N LEU A 472 3.62 -25.58 -25.74
CA LEU A 472 3.28 -25.47 -24.33
C LEU A 472 2.06 -24.55 -24.19
N ARG A 473 1.02 -25.05 -23.53
CA ARG A 473 -0.17 -24.28 -23.15
C ARG A 473 -0.16 -24.05 -21.66
N HIS A 474 -0.26 -22.80 -21.24
CA HIS A 474 -0.22 -22.48 -19.82
C HIS A 474 -1.09 -21.28 -19.47
N GLY A 475 -1.87 -21.38 -18.39
CA GLY A 475 -2.72 -20.28 -17.93
C GLY A 475 -3.78 -20.71 -16.92
N SER A 476 -4.89 -19.99 -16.88
CA SER A 476 -6.03 -20.27 -16.01
C SER A 476 -6.78 -21.54 -16.44
N ARG A 477 -7.79 -21.93 -15.66
CA ARG A 477 -8.64 -23.09 -16.00
C ARG A 477 -9.42 -22.93 -17.31
N ARG A 478 -9.73 -21.68 -17.70
CA ARG A 478 -10.55 -21.35 -18.88
C ARG A 478 -9.78 -20.65 -19.98
N TRP A 479 -8.59 -20.13 -19.69
CA TRP A 479 -7.80 -19.33 -20.62
C TRP A 479 -6.34 -19.71 -20.55
N HIS A 480 -5.68 -19.83 -21.69
CA HIS A 480 -4.28 -20.23 -21.76
C HIS A 480 -3.51 -19.40 -22.77
N ASN A 481 -2.23 -19.19 -22.48
CA ASN A 481 -1.25 -18.73 -23.45
C ASN A 481 -0.63 -19.94 -24.13
N ILE A 482 -0.21 -19.78 -25.38
CA ILE A 482 0.34 -20.83 -26.23
C ILE A 482 1.74 -20.39 -26.67
N TYR A 483 2.72 -21.26 -26.43
CA TYR A 483 4.10 -21.09 -26.88
C TYR A 483 4.46 -22.28 -27.75
N ALA A 484 4.65 -22.05 -29.04
CA ALA A 484 4.77 -23.12 -30.02
C ALA A 484 6.07 -23.02 -30.82
N VAL A 485 6.58 -24.18 -31.22
CA VAL A 485 7.64 -24.32 -32.22
C VAL A 485 7.14 -25.27 -33.30
N GLY A 486 7.36 -24.93 -34.56
CA GLY A 486 6.86 -25.72 -35.68
C GLY A 486 7.86 -25.81 -36.82
N VAL A 487 7.67 -26.78 -37.70
CA VAL A 487 8.45 -26.96 -38.92
C VAL A 487 7.49 -27.26 -40.06
N THR A 488 7.79 -26.76 -41.26
CA THR A 488 7.09 -27.14 -42.48
C THR A 488 8.12 -27.70 -43.47
N PRO A 489 7.72 -28.61 -44.38
CA PRO A 489 8.59 -29.10 -45.44
C PRO A 489 9.15 -27.99 -46.35
N ASP A 490 8.41 -26.88 -46.48
CA ASP A 490 8.70 -25.80 -47.43
C ASP A 490 9.73 -24.77 -46.90
N THR A 491 9.84 -24.59 -45.58
CA THR A 491 10.78 -23.63 -44.98
C THR A 491 12.23 -24.11 -44.92
N GLY A 492 12.50 -25.38 -45.25
CA GLY A 492 13.83 -26.00 -45.29
C GLY A 492 14.54 -25.95 -43.94
N ASP A 493 14.37 -26.96 -43.09
CA ASP A 493 14.94 -27.10 -41.73
C ASP A 493 14.77 -25.90 -40.76
N ARG A 494 14.15 -24.79 -41.18
CA ARG A 494 14.00 -23.57 -40.38
C ARG A 494 12.80 -23.68 -39.44
N PRO A 495 13.00 -23.55 -38.11
CA PRO A 495 11.92 -23.59 -37.16
C PRO A 495 11.10 -22.30 -37.19
N MET A 496 9.79 -22.47 -37.04
CA MET A 496 8.80 -21.43 -36.85
C MET A 496 8.53 -21.25 -35.36
N PHE A 497 8.32 -20.01 -34.91
CA PHE A 497 7.97 -19.72 -33.52
C PHE A 497 6.56 -19.15 -33.44
N GLY A 498 5.70 -19.77 -32.64
CA GLY A 498 4.31 -19.40 -32.44
C GLY A 498 4.06 -18.84 -31.04
N MET A 499 3.31 -17.76 -30.95
CA MET A 499 2.73 -17.26 -29.69
C MET A 499 1.24 -17.05 -29.88
N GLY A 500 0.45 -17.43 -28.89
CA GLY A 500 -1.00 -17.35 -28.99
C GLY A 500 -1.71 -17.34 -27.66
N MET A 501 -3.03 -17.27 -27.75
CA MET A 501 -3.93 -17.38 -26.62
C MET A 501 -5.16 -18.17 -27.04
N GLY A 502 -5.78 -18.87 -26.10
CA GLY A 502 -7.06 -19.49 -26.34
C GLY A 502 -7.93 -19.61 -25.11
N ALA A 503 -9.17 -19.98 -25.38
CA ALA A 503 -10.18 -20.33 -24.40
C ALA A 503 -10.38 -21.85 -24.38
N HIS A 504 -10.62 -22.40 -23.20
CA HIS A 504 -10.87 -23.81 -22.96
C HIS A 504 -12.25 -24.00 -22.33
N SER A 505 -13.01 -24.95 -22.84
CA SER A 505 -14.29 -25.36 -22.28
C SER A 505 -14.45 -26.88 -22.31
N ARG A 506 -15.06 -27.44 -21.28
CA ARG A 506 -15.43 -28.87 -21.26
C ARG A 506 -16.85 -29.04 -21.79
N ILE A 507 -17.02 -30.05 -22.62
CA ILE A 507 -18.29 -30.45 -23.22
C ILE A 507 -18.73 -31.78 -22.60
N ALA A 508 -20.04 -32.06 -22.66
CA ALA A 508 -20.58 -33.36 -22.26
C ALA A 508 -19.89 -34.53 -23.00
N GLY A 509 -19.84 -35.70 -22.35
CA GLY A 509 -19.26 -36.91 -22.94
C GLY A 509 -17.73 -37.00 -22.86
N GLY A 510 -17.08 -36.24 -21.98
CA GLY A 510 -15.62 -36.31 -21.80
C GLY A 510 -14.82 -35.61 -22.92
N MET A 511 -15.48 -34.73 -23.66
CA MET A 511 -14.86 -33.91 -24.70
C MET A 511 -14.47 -32.54 -24.15
N ALA A 512 -13.45 -31.93 -24.75
CA ALA A 512 -13.12 -30.53 -24.54
C ALA A 512 -13.08 -29.79 -25.88
N LEU A 513 -13.40 -28.50 -25.84
CA LEU A 513 -13.27 -27.57 -26.95
C LEU A 513 -12.28 -26.48 -26.56
N ASP A 514 -11.26 -26.29 -27.39
CA ASP A 514 -10.39 -25.12 -27.33
C ASP A 514 -10.64 -24.23 -28.55
N LEU A 515 -10.67 -22.92 -28.31
CA LEU A 515 -10.67 -21.89 -29.35
C LEU A 515 -9.40 -21.06 -29.20
N ASP A 516 -8.51 -21.14 -30.18
CA ASP A 516 -7.15 -20.58 -30.11
C ASP A 516 -6.92 -19.56 -31.23
N GLY A 517 -6.18 -18.50 -30.92
CA GLY A 517 -5.53 -17.62 -31.89
C GLY A 517 -4.02 -17.73 -31.73
N ILE A 518 -3.30 -18.06 -32.81
CA ILE A 518 -1.84 -18.24 -32.79
C ILE A 518 -1.22 -17.38 -33.90
N ALA A 519 -0.20 -16.61 -33.56
CA ALA A 519 0.66 -15.90 -34.50
C ALA A 519 2.01 -16.60 -34.59
N TRP A 520 2.40 -16.96 -35.81
CA TRP A 520 3.61 -17.68 -36.16
C TRP A 520 4.56 -16.77 -36.91
N ARG A 521 5.81 -16.75 -36.49
CA ARG A 521 6.90 -16.20 -37.29
C ARG A 521 7.49 -17.31 -38.16
N THR A 522 7.36 -17.18 -39.48
CA THR A 522 7.71 -18.24 -40.44
C THR A 522 9.21 -18.30 -40.77
N GLN A 523 9.96 -17.23 -40.49
CA GLN A 523 11.36 -17.07 -40.91
C GLN A 523 12.39 -17.09 -39.75
N GLY A 524 12.03 -17.62 -38.58
CA GLY A 524 12.94 -17.65 -37.42
C GLY A 524 13.45 -16.25 -37.03
N PHE A 525 14.78 -16.08 -37.02
CA PHE A 525 15.47 -14.83 -36.64
C PHE A 525 15.97 -13.98 -37.82
N ASP A 526 15.71 -14.39 -39.06
CA ASP A 526 16.25 -13.71 -40.23
C ASP A 526 15.45 -12.44 -40.60
N ASP A 527 16.08 -11.57 -41.40
CA ASP A 527 15.52 -10.31 -41.88
C ASP A 527 14.49 -10.55 -42.99
N GLY A 528 13.22 -10.68 -42.60
CA GLY A 528 12.07 -10.79 -43.51
C GLY A 528 10.76 -10.66 -42.76
N ILE A 529 9.70 -10.23 -43.44
CA ILE A 529 8.34 -10.18 -42.87
C ILE A 529 7.67 -11.50 -43.22
N GLY A 530 7.64 -12.43 -42.28
CA GLY A 530 6.92 -13.70 -42.40
C GLY A 530 6.02 -13.92 -41.19
N LEU A 531 4.73 -13.63 -41.36
CA LEU A 531 3.72 -13.75 -40.30
C LEU A 531 2.56 -14.61 -40.77
N LEU A 532 2.36 -15.75 -40.12
CA LEU A 532 1.19 -16.61 -40.28
C LEU A 532 0.32 -16.50 -39.03
N THR A 533 -0.91 -16.02 -39.17
CA THR A 533 -1.89 -16.01 -38.08
C THR A 533 -2.92 -17.11 -38.30
N GLN A 534 -3.31 -17.79 -37.22
CA GLN A 534 -4.17 -18.95 -37.24
C GLN A 534 -5.28 -18.80 -36.19
N ALA A 535 -6.53 -18.91 -36.61
CA ALA A 535 -7.67 -19.12 -35.72
C ALA A 535 -8.04 -20.60 -35.74
N ARG A 536 -7.99 -21.29 -34.60
CA ARG A 536 -8.12 -22.74 -34.51
C ARG A 536 -9.21 -23.16 -33.52
N ALA A 537 -10.07 -24.07 -33.94
CA ALA A 537 -11.06 -24.73 -33.09
C ALA A 537 -10.67 -26.20 -32.93
N THR A 538 -10.38 -26.62 -31.70
CA THR A 538 -9.86 -27.95 -31.37
C THR A 538 -10.87 -28.72 -30.54
N VAL A 539 -11.25 -29.92 -30.98
CA VAL A 539 -12.03 -30.87 -30.17
C VAL A 539 -11.10 -31.97 -29.67
N ALA A 540 -11.02 -32.11 -28.35
CA ALA A 540 -10.17 -33.09 -27.67
C ALA A 540 -11.01 -34.14 -26.95
N LEU A 541 -10.54 -35.39 -26.98
CA LEU A 541 -11.13 -36.56 -26.34
C LEU A 541 -10.10 -37.17 -25.39
N SER A 542 -10.47 -37.35 -24.12
CA SER A 542 -9.56 -37.96 -23.15
C SER A 542 -9.44 -39.47 -23.33
N VAL A 543 -8.22 -39.94 -23.59
CA VAL A 543 -7.87 -41.35 -23.77
C VAL A 543 -6.79 -41.73 -22.75
N GLY A 544 -7.21 -42.28 -21.62
CA GLY A 544 -6.30 -42.65 -20.54
C GLY A 544 -5.71 -41.41 -19.85
N SER A 545 -4.40 -41.20 -19.97
CA SER A 545 -3.65 -40.07 -19.38
C SER A 545 -3.37 -38.91 -20.35
N PHE A 546 -3.77 -39.05 -21.61
CA PHE A 546 -3.54 -38.06 -22.67
C PHE A 546 -4.87 -37.75 -23.37
N ASP A 547 -4.95 -36.59 -24.02
CA ASP A 547 -6.03 -36.28 -24.93
C ASP A 547 -5.59 -36.52 -26.37
N VAL A 548 -6.47 -37.08 -27.19
CA VAL A 548 -6.33 -37.07 -28.65
C VAL A 548 -7.26 -36.01 -29.20
N PHE A 549 -6.81 -35.19 -30.14
CA PHE A 549 -7.61 -34.11 -30.67
C PHE A 549 -7.59 -34.02 -32.19
N ALA A 550 -8.66 -33.43 -32.73
CA ALA A 550 -8.74 -32.95 -34.09
C ALA A 550 -9.12 -31.46 -34.06
N ALA A 551 -8.56 -30.67 -34.97
CA ALA A 551 -8.86 -29.25 -35.06
C ALA A 551 -9.09 -28.81 -36.50
N ALA A 552 -9.92 -27.79 -36.64
CA ALA A 552 -10.05 -27.01 -37.88
C ALA A 552 -9.45 -25.64 -37.64
N ALA A 553 -8.68 -25.14 -38.59
CA ALA A 553 -8.05 -23.84 -38.50
C ALA A 553 -8.28 -23.00 -39.75
N TYR A 554 -8.29 -21.69 -39.56
CA TYR A 554 -8.28 -20.71 -40.64
C TYR A 554 -7.00 -19.91 -40.56
N ASN A 555 -6.24 -19.92 -41.65
CA ASN A 555 -4.89 -19.38 -41.73
C ASN A 555 -4.89 -18.11 -42.57
N VAL A 556 -4.13 -17.11 -42.13
CA VAL A 556 -3.85 -15.88 -42.86
C VAL A 556 -2.35 -15.64 -42.81
N SER A 557 -1.69 -15.76 -43.95
CA SER A 557 -0.26 -15.48 -44.08
C SER A 557 -0.02 -14.14 -44.74
N ILE A 558 0.97 -13.40 -44.22
CA ILE A 558 1.47 -12.13 -44.75
C ILE A 558 2.98 -12.29 -44.92
N GLU A 559 3.45 -12.24 -46.17
CA GLU A 559 4.86 -12.46 -46.51
C GLU A 559 5.38 -11.42 -47.50
N SER A 560 6.70 -11.17 -47.50
CA SER A 560 7.34 -10.31 -48.49
C SER A 560 7.50 -11.00 -49.85
N GLU A 561 7.35 -10.25 -50.93
CA GLU A 561 7.48 -10.76 -52.30
C GLU A 561 8.91 -11.31 -52.55
N GLY A 562 9.00 -12.61 -52.89
CA GLY A 562 10.28 -13.33 -53.06
C GLY A 562 10.58 -14.35 -51.95
N ASP A 563 9.89 -14.25 -50.81
CA ASP A 563 9.91 -15.31 -49.79
C ASP A 563 8.98 -16.46 -50.20
N LYS A 564 9.39 -17.69 -49.88
CA LYS A 564 8.62 -18.89 -50.24
C LYS A 564 7.29 -18.90 -49.50
N ALA A 565 6.21 -18.71 -50.25
CA ALA A 565 4.82 -18.85 -49.80
C ALA A 565 4.63 -20.09 -48.92
N PRO A 566 3.87 -20.05 -47.80
CA PRO A 566 3.55 -21.25 -47.08
C PRO A 566 2.36 -21.88 -47.78
N VAL A 567 2.65 -22.99 -48.45
CA VAL A 567 1.72 -24.08 -48.73
C VAL A 567 0.56 -23.75 -49.67
N MET A 568 0.74 -24.15 -50.93
CA MET A 568 -0.31 -24.23 -51.96
C MET A 568 -1.29 -25.38 -51.63
N THR A 569 -2.27 -25.11 -50.78
CA THR A 569 -3.47 -25.96 -50.72
C THR A 569 -4.44 -25.55 -51.84
N ALA A 570 -5.24 -26.49 -52.36
CA ALA A 570 -6.21 -26.23 -53.43
C ALA A 570 -7.29 -25.17 -53.06
N PHE A 571 -7.36 -24.77 -51.79
CA PHE A 571 -8.33 -23.82 -51.24
C PHE A 571 -7.69 -22.48 -50.84
N ALA A 572 -6.41 -22.26 -51.15
CA ALA A 572 -5.72 -21.01 -50.88
C ALA A 572 -6.25 -19.89 -51.77
N ARG A 573 -6.68 -18.79 -51.14
CA ARG A 573 -7.11 -17.57 -51.81
C ARG A 573 -6.08 -16.47 -51.56
N ARG A 574 -5.46 -15.99 -52.63
CA ARG A 574 -4.64 -14.77 -52.61
C ARG A 574 -5.55 -13.54 -52.68
N VAL A 575 -5.20 -12.48 -51.97
CA VAL A 575 -5.93 -11.20 -52.06
C VAL A 575 -5.37 -10.41 -53.24
N ASP A 576 -6.18 -10.24 -54.29
CA ASP A 576 -5.73 -9.67 -55.58
C ASP A 576 -5.49 -8.14 -55.58
N GLN A 577 -5.68 -7.44 -54.46
CA GLN A 577 -5.40 -6.00 -54.35
C GLN A 577 -4.17 -5.76 -53.48
N PRO A 578 -2.99 -5.44 -54.05
CA PRO A 578 -1.81 -5.14 -53.27
C PRO A 578 -2.02 -3.84 -52.49
N MET A 579 -1.97 -3.90 -51.16
CA MET A 579 -1.87 -2.69 -50.32
C MET A 579 -0.50 -2.00 -50.45
N SER A 580 0.48 -2.70 -51.05
CA SER A 580 1.85 -2.27 -51.38
C SER A 580 2.45 -3.31 -52.36
N SER A 581 3.36 -2.90 -53.25
CA SER A 581 3.89 -3.76 -54.32
C SER A 581 4.71 -4.96 -53.87
N ASN A 582 5.05 -5.10 -52.58
CA ASN A 582 6.05 -6.06 -52.10
C ASN A 582 5.52 -7.03 -51.00
N VAL A 583 4.21 -7.18 -50.84
CA VAL A 583 3.61 -8.04 -49.78
C VAL A 583 2.49 -8.92 -50.34
N ASP A 584 2.60 -10.22 -50.09
CA ASP A 584 1.62 -11.24 -50.43
C ASP A 584 0.75 -11.61 -49.22
N VAL A 585 -0.57 -11.59 -49.39
CA VAL A 585 -1.53 -12.05 -48.38
C VAL A 585 -2.31 -13.26 -48.91
N THR A 586 -2.23 -14.37 -48.19
CA THR A 586 -2.87 -15.64 -48.57
C THR A 586 -3.70 -16.20 -47.42
N LEU A 587 -4.90 -16.68 -47.72
CA LEU A 587 -5.84 -17.23 -46.73
C LEU A 587 -6.28 -18.65 -47.12
N TRP A 588 -6.33 -19.57 -46.16
CA TRP A 588 -6.78 -20.94 -46.41
C TRP A 588 -7.25 -21.68 -45.15
N PRO A 589 -8.21 -22.61 -45.25
CA PRO A 589 -8.52 -23.54 -44.18
C PRO A 589 -7.48 -24.66 -44.08
N SER A 590 -7.19 -25.14 -42.87
CA SER A 590 -6.45 -26.38 -42.62
C SER A 590 -7.19 -27.26 -41.61
N LEU A 591 -6.89 -28.55 -41.65
CA LEU A 591 -7.27 -29.50 -40.61
C LEU A 591 -6.01 -30.00 -39.92
N SER A 592 -6.12 -30.33 -38.64
CA SER A 592 -5.01 -30.90 -37.88
C SER A 592 -5.47 -31.96 -36.91
N ALA A 593 -4.54 -32.85 -36.57
CA ALA A 593 -4.75 -33.88 -35.57
C ALA A 593 -3.50 -33.99 -34.70
N GLY A 594 -3.69 -34.35 -33.44
CA GLY A 594 -2.60 -34.37 -32.48
C GLY A 594 -2.93 -35.05 -31.16
N ILE A 595 -1.95 -34.99 -30.27
CA ILE A 595 -2.00 -35.51 -28.92
C ILE A 595 -1.64 -34.41 -27.92
N ARG A 596 -2.20 -34.51 -26.72
CA ARG A 596 -1.95 -33.58 -25.63
C ARG A 596 -1.67 -34.31 -24.33
N GLY A 597 -0.59 -33.93 -23.67
CA GLY A 597 -0.25 -34.36 -22.32
C GLY A 597 -0.48 -33.26 -21.30
N HIS A 598 -0.88 -33.64 -20.08
CA HIS A 598 -1.14 -32.72 -18.98
C HIS A 598 -0.02 -32.81 -17.93
N LEU A 599 0.57 -31.67 -17.56
CA LEU A 599 1.72 -31.61 -16.64
C LEU A 599 1.38 -31.10 -15.23
N GLY A 600 0.15 -30.66 -14.96
CA GLY A 600 -0.29 -30.26 -13.63
C GLY A 600 -1.73 -29.72 -13.55
N GLY A 601 -2.40 -29.98 -12.42
CA GLY A 601 -3.77 -29.54 -12.09
C GLY A 601 -4.84 -30.65 -12.17
N PRO A 602 -5.91 -30.62 -11.34
CA PRO A 602 -7.00 -31.59 -11.45
C PRO A 602 -7.79 -31.39 -12.74
N ARG A 603 -8.11 -32.52 -13.36
CA ARG A 603 -8.76 -32.70 -14.66
C ARG A 603 -9.97 -31.86 -14.91
#